data_AF-A0A920JD38-F1
#
_entry.id   AF-A0A920JD38-F1
#
_cell.length_a   1.000
_cell.length_b   1.000
_cell.length_c   1.000
_cell.angle_alpha   90.00
_cell.angle_beta   90.00
_cell.angle_gamma   90.00
#
_symmetry.space_group_name_H-M   'P 1'
#
loop_
_entity.id
_entity.type
_entity.pdbx_description
1 polymer ?
#
loop_
_entity_poly.entity_id
_entity_poly.type
_entity_poly.pdbx_seq_one_letter_code
_entity_poly.pdbx_strand_id
1 'polypeptide(L)'
;MTYLTNYRKILITTKTQYETVEDYRNFIEDELSLILSDNLKKQILQTIEVNDNLEIISSLESLYNKNFELDKNNFMNLARMGSLSFIDQSWKNHLSEMDYLRSGIGLRAMGQRDPLVEYQKEGYDLFEDLIHNVKLSVVRLLLNFDKISQQNNDLDKEKKKKHQMLIIKIKLEEMIHVLRVVGLNIKNAE
;
A
#
# COMPACT_ATOMS: atom_id res chain seq x y z
N MET A 1 -15.98 -4.35 0.23
CA MET A 1 -17.15 -4.11 -0.65
C MET A 1 -17.19 -2.68 -1.18
N THR A 2 -17.20 -1.64 -0.35
CA THR A 2 -17.41 -0.22 -0.78
C THR A 2 -16.41 0.30 -1.83
N TYR A 3 -15.15 -0.12 -1.81
CA TYR A 3 -14.14 0.36 -2.78
C TYR A 3 -14.29 -0.23 -4.17
N LEU A 4 -14.55 -1.53 -4.29
CA LEU A 4 -14.86 -2.17 -5.57
C LEU A 4 -16.16 -1.60 -6.15
N THR A 5 -17.13 -1.24 -5.30
CA THR A 5 -18.36 -0.57 -5.72
C THR A 5 -18.12 0.85 -6.25
N ASN A 6 -17.18 1.60 -5.67
CA ASN A 6 -16.79 2.92 -6.19
C ASN A 6 -15.99 2.80 -7.49
N TYR A 7 -15.08 1.82 -7.60
CA TYR A 7 -14.37 1.52 -8.85
C TYR A 7 -15.34 1.14 -9.96
N ARG A 8 -16.36 0.33 -9.64
CA ARG A 8 -17.46 -0.01 -10.55
C ARG A 8 -18.19 1.22 -11.07
N LYS A 9 -18.51 2.20 -10.20
CA LYS A 9 -19.14 3.45 -10.63
C LYS A 9 -18.24 4.26 -11.55
N ILE A 10 -16.95 4.36 -11.25
CA ILE A 10 -15.97 5.07 -12.09
C ILE A 10 -15.89 4.41 -13.47
N LEU A 11 -15.71 3.08 -13.54
CA LEU A 11 -15.66 2.33 -14.80
C LEU A 11 -16.94 2.45 -15.65
N ILE A 12 -18.11 2.43 -15.01
CA ILE A 12 -19.39 2.63 -15.72
C ILE A 12 -19.53 4.06 -16.24
N THR A 13 -19.04 5.04 -15.48
CA THR A 13 -19.10 6.46 -15.87
C THR A 13 -18.13 6.76 -17.01
N THR A 14 -16.91 6.22 -16.98
CA THR A 14 -15.92 6.36 -18.06
C THR A 14 -16.35 5.63 -19.33
N LYS A 15 -17.06 4.49 -19.23
CA LYS A 15 -17.59 3.74 -20.39
C LYS A 15 -18.50 4.58 -21.30
N THR A 16 -19.23 5.54 -20.75
CA THR A 16 -20.10 6.44 -21.54
C THR A 16 -19.32 7.42 -22.42
N GLN A 17 -17.97 7.46 -22.32
CA GLN A 17 -17.09 8.39 -23.03
C GLN A 17 -16.21 7.74 -24.11
N TYR A 18 -16.26 6.41 -24.33
CA TYR A 18 -15.37 5.73 -25.30
C TYR A 18 -16.09 5.39 -26.61
N GLU A 19 -15.44 5.70 -27.74
CA GLU A 19 -16.00 5.58 -29.09
C GLU A 19 -15.88 4.14 -29.67
N THR A 20 -14.96 3.31 -29.17
CA THR A 20 -14.75 1.92 -29.64
C THR A 20 -14.44 0.90 -28.52
N VAL A 21 -14.63 -0.39 -28.81
CA VAL A 21 -14.32 -1.52 -27.91
C VAL A 21 -12.81 -1.64 -27.63
N GLU A 22 -11.97 -1.28 -28.61
CA GLU A 22 -10.51 -1.34 -28.45
C GLU A 22 -10.00 -0.23 -27.49
N ASP A 23 -10.62 0.94 -27.51
CA ASP A 23 -10.29 2.02 -26.58
C ASP A 23 -10.61 1.64 -25.13
N TYR A 24 -11.76 0.99 -24.92
CA TYR A 24 -12.12 0.45 -23.61
C TYR A 24 -11.14 -0.65 -23.17
N ARG A 25 -10.69 -1.50 -24.09
CA ARG A 25 -9.70 -2.55 -23.80
C ARG A 25 -8.36 -1.98 -23.37
N ASN A 26 -7.85 -0.98 -24.08
CA ASN A 26 -6.60 -0.29 -23.75
C ASN A 26 -6.69 0.40 -22.39
N PHE A 27 -7.80 1.11 -22.12
CA PHE A 27 -8.03 1.73 -20.83
C PHE A 27 -8.04 0.72 -19.68
N ILE A 28 -8.73 -0.41 -19.85
CA ILE A 28 -8.72 -1.49 -18.85
C ILE A 28 -7.31 -2.07 -18.68
N GLU A 29 -6.56 -2.23 -19.77
CA GLU A 29 -5.22 -2.76 -19.69
C GLU A 29 -4.27 -1.83 -18.90
N ASP A 30 -4.39 -0.53 -19.11
CA ASP A 30 -3.65 0.50 -18.36
C ASP A 30 -4.04 0.48 -16.87
N GLU A 31 -5.33 0.47 -16.56
CA GLU A 31 -5.86 0.40 -15.19
C GLU A 31 -5.41 -0.89 -14.46
N LEU A 32 -5.46 -2.04 -15.13
CA LEU A 32 -4.98 -3.30 -14.57
C LEU A 32 -3.46 -3.28 -14.35
N SER A 33 -2.70 -2.58 -15.18
CA SER A 33 -1.25 -2.43 -15.02
C SER A 33 -0.87 -1.61 -13.79
N LEU A 34 -1.75 -0.72 -13.33
CA LEU A 34 -1.56 0.02 -12.08
C LEU A 34 -1.75 -0.86 -10.83
N ILE A 35 -2.53 -1.93 -10.95
CA ILE A 35 -3.03 -2.71 -9.80
C ILE A 35 -2.42 -4.11 -9.72
N LEU A 36 -2.06 -4.73 -10.85
CA LEU A 36 -1.61 -6.12 -10.93
C LEU A 36 -0.14 -6.24 -11.37
N SER A 37 0.52 -7.30 -10.92
CA SER A 37 1.81 -7.74 -11.45
C SER A 37 1.64 -8.36 -12.84
N ASP A 38 2.68 -8.31 -13.68
CA ASP A 38 2.64 -8.77 -15.08
C ASP A 38 2.16 -10.22 -15.24
N ASN A 39 2.48 -11.10 -14.28
CA ASN A 39 2.05 -12.49 -14.30
C ASN A 39 0.53 -12.63 -14.06
N LEU A 40 0.01 -11.95 -13.03
CA LEU A 40 -1.42 -11.95 -12.72
C LEU A 40 -2.23 -11.24 -13.81
N LYS A 41 -1.69 -10.15 -14.37
CA LYS A 41 -2.26 -9.47 -15.54
C LYS A 41 -2.42 -10.45 -16.71
N LYS A 42 -1.36 -11.17 -17.08
CA LYS A 42 -1.42 -12.17 -18.17
C LYS A 42 -2.42 -13.28 -17.89
N GLN A 43 -2.44 -13.81 -16.66
CA GLN A 43 -3.39 -14.85 -16.27
C GLN A 43 -4.85 -14.36 -16.37
N ILE A 44 -5.12 -13.14 -15.92
CA ILE A 44 -6.44 -12.53 -15.97
C ILE A 44 -6.85 -12.22 -17.42
N LEU A 45 -5.96 -11.61 -18.22
CA LEU A 45 -6.22 -11.30 -19.63
C LEU A 45 -6.39 -12.53 -20.52
N GLN A 46 -5.79 -13.67 -20.17
CA GLN A 46 -5.99 -14.94 -20.88
C GLN A 46 -7.32 -15.63 -20.55
N THR A 47 -7.88 -15.35 -19.38
CA THR A 47 -9.12 -16.00 -18.89
C THR A 47 -10.36 -15.17 -19.20
N ILE A 48 -10.20 -13.88 -19.49
CA ILE A 48 -11.30 -12.95 -19.77
C ILE A 48 -11.60 -12.96 -21.28
N GLU A 49 -12.79 -13.43 -21.66
CA GLU A 49 -13.42 -12.91 -22.87
C GLU A 49 -13.69 -11.42 -22.60
N VAL A 50 -12.99 -10.52 -23.29
CA VAL A 50 -13.22 -9.07 -23.17
C VAL A 50 -14.59 -8.79 -23.80
N ASN A 51 -15.65 -9.04 -23.05
CA ASN A 51 -17.01 -8.71 -23.41
C ASN A 51 -17.43 -7.43 -22.67
N ASP A 52 -18.38 -6.71 -23.24
CA ASP A 52 -18.85 -5.42 -22.76
C ASP A 52 -19.46 -5.43 -21.33
N ASN A 53 -19.57 -6.59 -20.67
CA ASN A 53 -20.41 -6.78 -19.48
C ASN A 53 -19.69 -6.63 -18.13
N LEU A 54 -18.52 -5.99 -18.07
CA LEU A 54 -17.81 -5.68 -16.81
C LEU A 54 -17.31 -6.92 -16.03
N GLU A 55 -17.05 -8.05 -16.70
CA GLU A 55 -16.61 -9.31 -16.06
C GLU A 55 -15.26 -9.20 -15.33
N ILE A 56 -14.47 -8.17 -15.62
CA ILE A 56 -13.17 -7.90 -14.96
C ILE A 56 -13.35 -7.72 -13.44
N ILE A 57 -14.45 -7.07 -13.01
CA ILE A 57 -14.68 -6.84 -11.57
C ILE A 57 -14.92 -8.17 -10.87
N SER A 58 -15.72 -9.07 -11.45
CA SER A 58 -15.91 -10.42 -10.92
C SER A 58 -14.61 -11.21 -10.89
N SER A 59 -13.73 -11.05 -11.88
CA SER A 59 -12.41 -11.69 -11.87
C SER A 59 -11.51 -11.16 -10.76
N LEU A 60 -11.49 -9.84 -10.53
CA LEU A 60 -10.73 -9.21 -9.44
C LEU A 60 -11.29 -9.61 -8.07
N GLU A 61 -12.61 -9.67 -7.91
CA GLU A 61 -13.26 -10.19 -6.70
C GLU A 61 -12.90 -11.65 -6.45
N SER A 62 -12.92 -12.48 -7.49
CA SER A 62 -12.49 -13.88 -7.40
C SER A 62 -11.02 -14.00 -7.01
N LEU A 63 -10.14 -13.15 -7.58
CA LEU A 63 -8.71 -13.13 -7.23
C LEU A 63 -8.52 -12.71 -5.77
N TYR A 64 -9.19 -11.67 -5.32
CA TYR A 64 -9.16 -11.22 -3.93
C TYR A 64 -9.59 -12.34 -2.98
N ASN A 65 -10.72 -12.98 -3.25
CA ASN A 65 -11.25 -14.07 -2.42
C ASN A 65 -10.30 -15.28 -2.43
N LYS A 66 -9.73 -15.62 -3.59
CA LYS A 66 -8.70 -16.66 -3.70
C LYS A 66 -7.50 -16.32 -2.81
N ASN A 67 -6.95 -15.11 -2.89
CA ASN A 67 -5.81 -14.69 -2.08
C ASN A 67 -6.13 -14.70 -0.58
N PHE A 68 -7.34 -14.26 -0.21
CA PHE A 68 -7.81 -14.30 1.17
C PHE A 68 -7.86 -15.73 1.71
N GLU A 69 -8.38 -16.69 0.93
CA GLU A 69 -8.48 -18.10 1.34
C GLU A 69 -7.12 -18.83 1.37
N LEU A 70 -6.10 -18.37 0.63
CA LEU A 70 -4.76 -18.99 0.64
C LEU A 70 -4.09 -18.93 2.01
N ASP A 71 -4.24 -17.81 2.73
CA ASP A 71 -3.71 -17.60 4.08
C ASP A 71 -4.41 -16.41 4.76
N LYS A 72 -5.55 -16.67 5.40
CA LYS A 72 -6.39 -15.63 6.04
C LYS A 72 -5.65 -14.78 7.06
N ASN A 73 -4.81 -15.41 7.88
CA ASN A 73 -4.14 -14.71 8.98
C ASN A 73 -3.09 -13.75 8.44
N ASN A 74 -2.22 -14.22 7.55
CA ASN A 74 -1.18 -13.37 6.97
C ASN A 74 -1.77 -12.33 6.03
N PHE A 75 -2.82 -12.67 5.28
CA PHE A 75 -3.54 -11.71 4.44
C PHE A 75 -4.11 -10.55 5.27
N MET A 76 -4.81 -10.84 6.37
CA MET A 76 -5.38 -9.81 7.24
C MET A 76 -4.31 -8.99 7.97
N ASN A 77 -3.22 -9.62 8.38
CA ASN A 77 -2.09 -8.91 8.99
C ASN A 77 -1.43 -7.97 7.98
N LEU A 78 -1.19 -8.44 6.75
CA LEU A 78 -0.65 -7.64 5.66
C LEU A 78 -1.59 -6.48 5.33
N ALA A 79 -2.90 -6.72 5.25
CA ALA A 79 -3.90 -5.68 5.02
C ALA A 79 -3.80 -4.58 6.08
N ARG A 80 -3.79 -4.94 7.37
CA ARG A 80 -3.71 -3.96 8.47
C ARG A 80 -2.39 -3.19 8.45
N MET A 81 -1.27 -3.90 8.43
CA MET A 81 0.07 -3.28 8.49
C MET A 81 0.35 -2.43 7.25
N GLY A 82 0.01 -2.95 6.07
CA GLY A 82 0.15 -2.26 4.80
C GLY A 82 -0.72 -1.00 4.76
N SER A 83 -2.01 -1.11 5.11
CA SER A 83 -2.92 0.06 5.12
C SER A 83 -2.41 1.15 6.04
N LEU A 84 -1.98 0.81 7.26
CA LEU A 84 -1.43 1.79 8.20
C LEU A 84 -0.16 2.46 7.66
N SER A 85 0.74 1.66 7.07
CA SER A 85 1.98 2.19 6.46
C SER A 85 1.70 3.13 5.29
N PHE A 86 0.72 2.79 4.43
CA PHE A 86 0.34 3.64 3.31
C PHE A 86 -0.36 4.93 3.77
N ILE A 87 -1.21 4.86 4.79
CA ILE A 87 -1.83 6.04 5.40
C ILE A 87 -0.77 6.96 5.97
N ASP A 88 0.17 6.44 6.76
CA ASP A 88 1.24 7.26 7.37
C ASP A 88 2.11 7.94 6.30
N GLN A 89 2.53 7.20 5.28
CA GLN A 89 3.32 7.77 4.19
C GLN A 89 2.55 8.83 3.40
N SER A 90 1.30 8.54 3.03
CA SER A 90 0.49 9.46 2.23
C SER A 90 0.14 10.72 3.03
N TRP A 91 -0.10 10.59 4.34
CA TRP A 91 -0.34 11.73 5.22
C TRP A 91 0.89 12.65 5.33
N LYS A 92 2.10 12.10 5.47
CA LYS A 92 3.34 12.88 5.45
C LYS A 92 3.52 13.64 4.14
N ASN A 93 3.25 12.99 3.01
CA ASN A 93 3.30 13.63 1.70
C ASN A 93 2.28 14.78 1.62
N HIS A 94 1.04 14.53 2.03
CA HIS A 94 -0.02 15.54 2.02
C HIS A 94 0.29 16.74 2.92
N LEU A 95 0.88 16.54 4.10
CA LEU A 95 1.33 17.65 4.94
C LEU A 95 2.40 18.49 4.22
N SER A 96 3.35 17.84 3.55
CA SER A 96 4.36 18.55 2.75
C SER A 96 3.74 19.33 1.59
N GLU A 97 2.72 18.78 0.92
CA GLU A 97 2.00 19.45 -0.16
C GLU A 97 1.18 20.63 0.37
N MET A 98 0.52 20.47 1.52
CA MET A 98 -0.21 21.55 2.20
C MET A 98 0.70 22.69 2.64
N ASP A 99 1.91 22.38 3.13
CA ASP A 99 2.91 23.40 3.47
C ASP A 99 3.38 24.15 2.22
N TYR A 100 3.60 23.44 1.10
CA TYR A 100 3.92 24.06 -0.19
C TYR A 100 2.77 24.94 -0.68
N LEU A 101 1.54 24.45 -0.68
CA LEU A 101 0.34 25.18 -1.06
C LEU A 101 0.17 26.46 -0.24
N ARG A 102 0.35 26.37 1.08
CA ARG A 102 0.29 27.54 1.98
C ARG A 102 1.34 28.58 1.63
N SER A 103 2.57 28.16 1.31
CA SER A 103 3.65 29.09 0.92
C SER A 103 3.35 29.81 -0.42
N GLY A 104 2.67 29.13 -1.35
CA GLY A 104 2.32 29.65 -2.68
C GLY A 104 1.04 30.50 -2.71
N ILE A 105 0.14 30.36 -1.73
CA ILE A 105 -1.17 31.03 -1.71
C ILE A 105 -1.03 32.57 -1.68
N GLY A 106 0.02 33.08 -1.03
CA GLY A 106 0.27 34.52 -0.90
C GLY A 106 0.53 35.24 -2.22
N LEU A 107 1.12 34.54 -3.20
CA LEU A 107 1.34 35.08 -4.55
C LEU A 107 0.06 35.06 -5.40
N ARG A 108 -0.90 34.18 -5.08
CA ARG A 108 -2.19 34.07 -5.81
C ARG A 108 -3.24 35.07 -5.35
N ALA A 109 -3.07 35.67 -4.16
CA ALA A 109 -3.89 36.77 -3.67
C ALA A 109 -3.90 38.01 -4.59
N MET A 110 -2.94 38.13 -5.50
CA MET A 110 -2.88 39.20 -6.50
C MET A 110 -3.91 39.04 -7.64
N GLY A 111 -4.56 37.88 -7.76
CA GLY A 111 -5.50 37.54 -8.84
C GLY A 111 -6.98 37.84 -8.57
N GLN A 112 -7.31 38.67 -7.56
CA GLN A 112 -8.70 39.02 -7.16
C GLN A 112 -9.58 37.83 -6.72
N ARG A 113 -9.00 36.65 -6.50
CA ARG A 113 -9.68 35.51 -5.88
C ARG A 113 -9.33 35.45 -4.40
N ASP A 114 -10.29 35.03 -3.57
CA ASP A 114 -10.08 34.89 -2.13
C ASP A 114 -9.06 33.76 -1.87
N PRO A 115 -7.88 34.08 -1.30
CA PRO A 115 -6.83 33.08 -1.04
C PRO A 115 -7.30 31.94 -0.14
N LEU A 116 -8.23 32.21 0.78
CA LEU A 116 -8.75 31.19 1.68
C LEU A 116 -9.60 30.16 0.93
N VAL A 117 -10.41 30.61 -0.03
CA VAL A 117 -11.26 29.75 -0.84
C VAL A 117 -10.43 28.85 -1.76
N GLU A 118 -9.41 29.41 -2.41
CA GLU A 118 -8.49 28.63 -3.25
C GLU A 118 -7.70 27.61 -2.42
N TYR A 119 -7.21 28.00 -1.23
CA TYR A 119 -6.53 27.07 -0.32
C TYR A 119 -7.43 25.91 0.10
N GLN A 120 -8.69 26.18 0.44
CA GLN A 120 -9.65 25.14 0.82
C GLN A 120 -9.95 24.20 -0.34
N LYS A 121 -10.12 24.75 -1.54
CA LYS A 121 -10.42 23.97 -2.74
C LYS A 121 -9.25 23.07 -3.12
N GLU A 122 -8.07 23.63 -3.31
CA GLU A 122 -6.88 22.85 -3.66
C GLU A 122 -6.49 21.88 -2.54
N GLY A 123 -6.63 22.29 -1.29
CA GLY A 123 -6.39 21.42 -0.14
C GLY A 123 -7.34 20.22 -0.07
N TYR A 124 -8.60 20.40 -0.51
CA TYR A 124 -9.55 19.30 -0.64
C TYR A 124 -9.16 18.35 -1.78
N ASP A 125 -8.77 18.88 -2.93
CA ASP A 125 -8.31 18.07 -4.07
C ASP A 125 -7.09 17.21 -3.68
N LEU A 126 -6.11 17.79 -2.98
CA LEU A 126 -4.95 17.06 -2.44
C LEU A 126 -5.34 15.98 -1.42
N PHE A 127 -6.41 16.19 -0.66
CA PHE A 127 -6.92 15.19 0.28
C PHE A 127 -7.62 14.03 -0.43
N GLU A 128 -8.42 14.30 -1.46
CA GLU A 128 -9.02 13.26 -2.29
C GLU A 128 -7.94 12.41 -2.98
N ASP A 129 -6.86 13.03 -3.46
CA ASP A 129 -5.70 12.34 -4.03
C ASP A 129 -5.00 11.45 -2.99
N LEU A 130 -4.77 11.93 -1.77
CA LEU A 130 -4.26 11.10 -0.66
C LEU A 130 -5.13 9.85 -0.47
N ILE A 131 -6.44 10.07 -0.38
CA ILE A 131 -7.41 9.02 -0.09
C ILE A 131 -7.47 8.02 -1.25
N HIS A 132 -7.37 8.48 -2.50
CA HIS A 132 -7.25 7.63 -3.68
C HIS A 132 -5.97 6.79 -3.65
N ASN A 133 -4.82 7.41 -3.40
CA ASN A 133 -3.51 6.76 -3.36
C ASN A 133 -3.43 5.66 -2.31
N VAL A 134 -3.98 5.90 -1.11
CA VAL A 134 -4.06 4.89 -0.04
C VAL A 134 -4.88 3.69 -0.51
N LYS A 135 -6.06 3.92 -1.09
CA LYS A 135 -6.94 2.83 -1.57
C LYS A 135 -6.26 2.00 -2.64
N LEU A 136 -5.69 2.67 -3.65
CA LEU A 136 -5.02 2.01 -4.76
C LEU A 136 -3.86 1.14 -4.26
N SER A 137 -3.05 1.69 -3.35
CA SER A 137 -1.92 0.97 -2.74
C SER A 137 -2.37 -0.27 -1.97
N VAL A 138 -3.43 -0.17 -1.18
CA VAL A 138 -4.00 -1.31 -0.44
C VAL A 138 -4.55 -2.38 -1.41
N VAL A 139 -5.31 -1.97 -2.43
CA VAL A 139 -5.87 -2.91 -3.42
C VAL A 139 -4.74 -3.64 -4.16
N ARG A 140 -3.73 -2.90 -4.62
CA ARG A 140 -2.54 -3.46 -5.26
C ARG A 140 -1.81 -4.45 -4.35
N LEU A 141 -1.64 -4.10 -3.07
CA LEU A 141 -0.98 -4.98 -2.10
C LEU A 141 -1.74 -6.31 -1.93
N LEU A 142 -3.08 -6.27 -1.82
CA LEU A 142 -3.90 -7.45 -1.55
C LEU A 142 -4.11 -8.34 -2.77
N LEU A 143 -4.24 -7.74 -3.97
CA LEU A 143 -4.38 -8.52 -5.21
C LEU A 143 -3.08 -9.21 -5.62
N ASN A 144 -1.93 -8.63 -5.29
CA ASN A 144 -0.62 -9.24 -5.53
C ASN A 144 -0.11 -10.05 -4.33
N PHE A 145 -1.00 -10.49 -3.43
CA PHE A 145 -0.62 -11.33 -2.32
C PHE A 145 -0.06 -12.67 -2.81
N ASP A 146 1.23 -12.89 -2.56
CA ASP A 146 1.90 -14.17 -2.81
C ASP A 146 2.41 -14.76 -1.49
N LYS A 147 1.89 -15.94 -1.15
CA LYS A 147 2.27 -16.71 0.05
C LYS A 147 3.77 -17.01 0.10
N ILE A 148 4.40 -17.28 -1.05
CA ILE A 148 5.82 -17.63 -1.14
C ILE A 148 6.69 -16.43 -0.72
N SER A 149 6.30 -15.23 -1.14
CA SER A 149 7.01 -14.00 -0.79
C SER A 149 6.89 -13.65 0.70
N GLN A 150 5.75 -13.96 1.34
CA GLN A 150 5.56 -13.72 2.78
C GLN A 150 6.38 -14.69 3.64
N GLN A 151 6.42 -15.97 3.30
CA GLN A 151 7.25 -16.95 4.02
C GLN A 151 8.74 -16.56 4.00
N ASN A 152 9.25 -16.11 2.86
CA ASN A 152 10.64 -15.64 2.75
C ASN A 152 10.92 -14.40 3.63
N ASN A 153 9.98 -13.45 3.66
CA ASN A 153 10.10 -12.26 4.52
C ASN A 153 10.10 -12.62 6.02
N ASP A 154 9.28 -13.58 6.44
CA ASP A 154 9.22 -14.03 7.83
C ASP A 154 10.49 -14.79 8.23
N LEU A 155 11.01 -15.65 7.34
CA LEU A 155 12.30 -16.32 7.53
C LEU A 155 13.45 -15.31 7.69
N ASP A 156 13.46 -14.24 6.89
CA ASP A 156 14.51 -13.22 6.97
C ASP A 156 14.38 -12.32 8.21
N LYS A 157 13.15 -12.02 8.66
CA LYS A 157 12.93 -11.38 9.97
C LYS A 157 13.41 -12.27 11.11
N GLU A 158 13.12 -13.57 11.06
CA GLU A 158 13.55 -14.53 12.09
C GLU A 158 15.08 -14.66 12.13
N LYS A 159 15.75 -14.73 10.97
CA LYS A 159 17.22 -14.71 10.87
C LYS A 159 17.81 -13.43 11.47
N LYS A 160 17.25 -12.25 11.13
CA LYS A 160 17.70 -10.96 11.71
C LYS A 160 17.53 -10.92 13.23
N LYS A 161 16.41 -11.45 13.75
CA LYS A 161 16.14 -11.51 15.19
C LYS A 161 17.12 -12.46 15.90
N LYS A 162 17.38 -13.65 15.34
CA LYS A 162 18.39 -14.60 15.83
C LYS A 162 19.80 -14.00 15.82
N HIS A 163 20.15 -13.28 14.75
CA HIS A 163 21.44 -12.61 14.65
C HIS A 163 21.61 -11.49 15.69
N GLN A 164 20.59 -10.65 15.90
CA GLN A 164 20.60 -9.65 16.97
C GLN A 164 20.72 -10.30 18.36
N MET A 165 20.01 -11.41 18.59
CA MET A 165 20.09 -12.16 19.84
C MET A 165 21.49 -12.75 20.07
N LEU A 166 22.15 -13.25 19.02
CA LEU A 166 23.52 -13.72 19.07
C LEU A 166 24.50 -12.59 19.43
N ILE A 167 24.36 -11.41 18.78
CA ILE A 167 25.17 -10.23 19.09
C ILE A 167 25.00 -9.83 20.56
N ILE A 168 23.77 -9.80 21.07
CA ILE A 168 23.49 -9.48 22.47
C ILE A 168 24.16 -10.51 23.38
N LYS A 169 24.06 -11.81 23.07
CA LYS A 169 24.67 -12.88 23.85
C LYS A 169 26.20 -12.73 23.92
N ILE A 170 26.85 -12.46 22.79
CA ILE A 170 28.30 -12.22 22.73
C ILE A 170 28.69 -11.01 23.59
N LYS A 171 27.97 -9.89 23.45
CA LYS A 171 28.21 -8.68 24.26
C LYS A 171 28.03 -8.94 25.77
N LEU A 172 27.06 -9.76 26.16
CA LEU A 172 26.86 -10.17 27.55
C LEU A 172 28.01 -11.04 28.06
N GLU A 173 28.49 -12.00 27.26
CA GLU A 173 29.64 -12.84 27.61
C GLU A 173 30.92 -12.02 27.76
N GLU A 174 31.17 -11.06 26.85
CA GLU A 174 32.28 -10.11 26.94
C GLU A 174 32.18 -9.26 28.22
N MET A 175 31.00 -8.73 28.53
CA MET A 175 30.77 -7.93 29.73
C MET A 175 30.99 -8.75 31.02
N ILE A 176 30.51 -9.99 31.06
CA ILE A 176 30.75 -10.93 32.18
C ILE A 176 32.26 -11.21 32.33
N HIS A 177 32.97 -11.40 31.22
CA HIS A 177 34.41 -11.60 31.23
C HIS A 177 35.13 -10.37 31.80
N VAL A 178 34.78 -9.15 31.38
CA VAL A 178 35.33 -7.90 31.92
C VAL A 178 35.07 -7.77 33.42
N LEU A 179 33.83 -8.02 33.86
CA LEU A 179 33.47 -7.95 35.29
C LEU A 179 34.27 -8.97 36.14
N ARG A 180 34.51 -10.17 35.60
CA ARG A 180 35.35 -11.19 36.25
C ARG A 180 36.82 -10.75 36.35
N VAL A 181 37.38 -10.15 35.31
CA VAL A 181 38.78 -9.67 35.27
C VAL A 181 38.99 -8.48 36.21
N VAL A 182 38.02 -7.58 36.34
CA VAL A 182 38.08 -6.41 37.24
C VAL A 182 37.84 -6.81 38.72
N GLY A 183 37.58 -8.08 39.01
CA GLY A 183 37.43 -8.58 40.38
C GLY A 183 36.08 -8.25 41.03
N LEU A 184 35.10 -7.78 40.24
CA LEU A 184 33.72 -7.63 40.68
C LEU A 184 33.07 -9.01 40.72
N ASN A 185 33.27 -9.69 41.83
CA ASN A 185 32.70 -11.01 42.08
C ASN A 185 31.19 -10.85 42.26
N ILE A 186 30.41 -11.10 41.19
CA ILE A 186 28.96 -11.29 41.28
C ILE A 186 28.74 -12.63 42.00
N LYS A 187 28.98 -12.66 43.31
CA LYS A 187 28.53 -13.76 44.16
C LYS A 187 27.03 -13.56 44.37
N ASN A 188 26.27 -14.48 43.79
CA ASN A 188 24.95 -14.96 44.20
C ASN A 188 23.90 -13.88 44.53
N ALA A 189 23.05 -13.58 43.55
CA ALA A 189 21.64 -13.35 43.86
C ALA A 189 20.97 -14.74 43.85
N GLU A 190 20.74 -15.29 45.03
CA GLU A 190 19.72 -16.32 45.25
C GLU A 190 18.33 -15.78 44.88
#